data_AF-A0A0J6FCS7-F1
#
_entry.id   AF-A0A0J6FCS7-F1
#
_cell.length_a   1.000
_cell.length_b   1.000
_cell.length_c   1.000
_cell.angle_alpha   90.00
_cell.angle_beta   90.00
_cell.angle_gamma   90.00
#
_symmetry.space_group_name_H-M   'P 1'
#
loop_
_entity.id
_entity.type
_entity.pdbx_description
1 polymer ?
#
loop_
_entity_poly.entity_id
_entity_poly.type
_entity_poly.pdbx_seq_one_letter_code
_entity_poly.pdbx_strand_id
1 'polypeptide(L)' 'IRAAAPEPEIWSEDACLCIRLSEGLPTSPVRIFTPEGRLLDSFGSTPGLNRRQLPTGIYIVRVGATVRKVAIR' A
#
# COMPACT_ATOMS: atom_id res chain seq x y z
N ILE A 1 6.37 -14.83 24.38
CA ILE A 1 6.64 -13.68 23.48
C ILE A 1 5.70 -13.81 22.29
N ARG A 2 4.78 -12.86 22.06
CA ARG A 2 3.89 -12.89 20.89
C ARG A 2 4.69 -12.41 19.69
N ALA A 3 4.77 -13.20 18.62
CA ALA A 3 5.38 -12.76 17.37
C ALA A 3 4.58 -11.56 16.84
N ALA A 4 5.28 -10.50 16.41
CA ALA A 4 4.64 -9.40 15.71
C ALA A 4 3.95 -9.95 14.46
N ALA A 5 2.71 -9.52 14.21
CA ALA A 5 2.07 -9.86 12.95
C ALA A 5 2.91 -9.25 11.80
N PRO A 6 3.13 -9.97 10.69
CA PRO A 6 3.85 -9.40 9.56
C PRO A 6 3.14 -8.13 9.08
N GLU A 7 3.88 -7.09 8.72
CA GLU A 7 3.31 -5.86 8.17
C GLU A 7 3.40 -5.88 6.63
N PRO A 8 2.50 -5.20 5.91
CA PRO A 8 2.64 -5.00 4.48
C PRO A 8 3.91 -4.21 4.16
N GLU A 9 4.72 -4.68 3.21
CA GLU A 9 5.80 -3.90 2.63
C GLU A 9 5.21 -2.98 1.55
N ILE A 10 5.55 -1.69 1.57
CA ILE A 10 5.01 -0.69 0.65
C ILE A 10 6.17 0.14 0.09
N TRP A 11 6.36 0.13 -1.24
CA TRP A 11 7.42 0.86 -1.93
C TRP A 11 6.96 1.32 -3.32
N SER A 12 7.86 1.98 -4.05
CA SER A 12 7.64 2.36 -5.44
C SER A 12 8.76 1.85 -6.34
N GLU A 13 8.40 1.46 -7.56
CA GLU A 13 9.29 0.94 -8.62
C GLU A 13 8.67 1.34 -9.96
N ASP A 14 9.43 1.95 -10.87
CA ASP A 14 9.04 2.28 -12.25
C ASP A 14 7.61 2.87 -12.40
N ALA A 15 7.35 4.05 -11.80
CA ALA A 15 6.04 4.71 -11.77
C ALA A 15 4.88 3.86 -11.18
N CYS A 16 5.21 2.82 -10.41
CA CYS A 16 4.25 1.89 -9.84
C CYS A 16 4.33 1.88 -8.30
N LEU A 17 3.18 1.98 -7.64
CA LEU A 17 3.05 1.61 -6.24
C LEU A 17 3.08 0.08 -6.13
N CYS A 18 3.98 -0.43 -5.30
CA CYS A 18 4.13 -1.84 -5.02
C CYS A 18 3.81 -2.13 -3.56
N ILE A 19 3.00 -3.17 -3.32
CA ILE A 19 2.60 -3.62 -1.97
C ILE A 19 2.78 -5.14 -1.90
N ARG A 20 3.61 -5.62 -0.97
CA ARG A 20 3.73 -7.05 -0.68
C ARG A 20 2.99 -7.39 0.61
N LEU A 21 2.09 -8.36 0.52
CA LEU A 21 1.41 -8.97 1.65
C LEU A 21 1.86 -10.41 1.80
N SER A 22 2.26 -10.80 3.02
CA SER A 22 2.61 -12.19 3.33
C SER A 22 1.39 -13.10 3.28
N GLU A 23 1.59 -14.38 2.92
CA GLU A 23 0.55 -15.43 2.77
C GLU A 23 -0.28 -15.74 4.04
N GLY A 24 0.00 -15.08 5.18
CA GLY A 24 -0.76 -15.22 6.43
C GLY A 24 -1.47 -13.95 6.88
N LEU A 25 -1.45 -12.87 6.07
CA LEU A 25 -2.10 -11.61 6.44
C LEU A 25 -3.55 -11.55 5.95
N PRO A 26 -4.48 -11.03 6.78
CA PRO A 26 -5.84 -10.80 6.33
C PRO A 26 -5.84 -9.75 5.23
N THR A 27 -6.54 -10.05 4.13
CA THR A 27 -6.75 -9.10 3.05
C THR A 27 -7.45 -7.86 3.61
N SER A 28 -6.81 -6.70 3.44
CA SER A 28 -7.36 -5.40 3.85
C SER A 28 -7.52 -4.50 2.63
N PRO A 29 -8.50 -3.59 2.59
CA PRO A 29 -8.56 -2.61 1.52
C PRO A 29 -7.29 -1.76 1.50
N VAL A 30 -6.68 -1.65 0.31
CA VAL A 30 -5.68 -0.63 0.02
C VAL A 30 -6.43 0.64 -0.30
N ARG A 31 -6.09 1.73 0.38
CA ARG A 31 -6.60 3.08 0.08
C ARG A 31 -5.45 4.01 -0.21
N ILE A 32 -5.54 4.74 -1.31
CA ILE A 32 -4.52 5.69 -1.75
C ILE A 32 -5.11 7.08 -1.65
N PHE A 33 -4.44 7.97 -0.93
CA PHE A 33 -4.84 9.35 -0.76
C PHE A 33 -3.80 10.28 -1.38
N THR A 34 -4.25 11.43 -1.87
CA THR A 34 -3.38 12.57 -2.16
C THR A 34 -2.80 13.13 -0.84
N PRO A 35 -1.73 13.95 -0.88
CA PRO A 35 -1.14 14.54 0.33
C PRO A 35 -2.13 15.41 1.12
N GLU A 36 -3.13 15.98 0.45
CA GLU A 36 -4.19 16.81 1.04
C GLU A 36 -5.29 15.97 1.71
N GLY A 37 -5.19 14.63 1.64
CA GLY A 37 -6.12 13.70 2.27
C GLY A 37 -7.32 13.30 1.41
N ARG A 38 -7.36 13.68 0.12
CA ARG A 38 -8.42 13.23 -0.79
C ARG A 38 -8.19 11.77 -1.18
N LEU A 39 -9.20 10.91 -1.05
CA LEU A 39 -9.13 9.55 -1.57
C LEU A 39 -9.00 9.59 -3.10
N LEU A 40 -7.93 9.00 -3.62
CA LEU A 40 -7.67 8.88 -5.05
C LEU A 40 -8.20 7.55 -5.59
N ASP A 41 -7.95 6.45 -4.86
CA ASP A 41 -8.25 5.10 -5.31
C ASP A 41 -8.38 4.11 -4.14
N SER A 42 -9.08 3.00 -4.36
CA SER A 42 -9.30 1.94 -3.38
C SER A 42 -9.49 0.58 -4.04
N PHE A 43 -8.77 -0.44 -3.57
CA PHE A 43 -8.91 -1.81 -4.08
C PHE A 43 -8.69 -2.85 -2.97
N GLY A 44 -9.21 -4.06 -3.20
CA GLY A 44 -8.95 -5.20 -2.31
C GLY A 44 -7.52 -5.70 -2.51
N SER A 45 -6.76 -5.87 -1.42
CA SER A 45 -5.45 -6.49 -1.52
C SER A 45 -5.53 -8.01 -1.62
N THR A 46 -4.55 -8.60 -2.30
CA THR A 46 -4.35 -10.05 -2.40
C THR A 46 -3.03 -10.44 -1.73
N PRO A 47 -2.88 -11.65 -1.17
CA PRO A 47 -1.57 -12.17 -0.78
C PRO A 47 -0.57 -12.12 -1.94
N GLY A 48 0.71 -11.92 -1.64
CA GLY A 48 1.75 -11.71 -2.63
C GLY A 48 1.92 -10.25 -3.04
N LEU A 49 2.28 -10.01 -4.30
CA LEU A 49 2.63 -8.68 -4.83
C LEU A 49 1.42 -8.03 -5.52
N ASN A 50 0.99 -6.88 -5.01
CA ASN A 50 0.00 -6.02 -5.63
C ASN A 50 0.71 -4.81 -6.25
N ARG A 51 0.29 -4.44 -7.46
CA ARG A 51 0.87 -3.32 -8.22
C ARG A 51 -0.21 -2.36 -8.68
N ARG A 52 0.05 -1.06 -8.57
CA ARG A 52 -0.84 -0.01 -9.07
C ARG A 52 -0.03 1.10 -9.72
N GLN A 53 -0.21 1.30 -11.02
CA GLN A 53 0.35 2.47 -11.70
C GLN A 53 -0.31 3.73 -11.15
N LEU A 54 0.53 4.74 -10.89
CA LEU A 54 0.09 6.05 -10.41
C LEU A 54 0.88 7.13 -11.17
N PRO A 55 0.29 8.31 -11.39
CA PRO A 55 1.07 9.45 -11.84
C PRO A 55 2.25 9.75 -10.91
N THR A 56 3.29 10.40 -11.44
CA THR A 56 4.39 10.93 -10.61
C THR A 56 3.83 11.84 -9.52
N GLY A 57 4.24 11.63 -8.28
CA GLY A 57 3.69 12.37 -7.16
C GLY A 57 3.97 11.73 -5.80
N ILE A 58 3.40 12.33 -4.76
CA ILE A 58 3.46 11.81 -3.40
C ILE A 58 2.06 11.34 -3.01
N TYR A 59 1.98 10.17 -2.38
CA TYR A 59 0.72 9.58 -1.94
C TYR A 59 0.82 9.08 -0.51
N ILE A 60 -0.32 9.03 0.17
CA ILE A 60 -0.49 8.34 1.45
C ILE A 60 -1.23 7.02 1.17
N VAL A 61 -0.58 5.90 1.45
CA VAL A 61 -1.12 4.56 1.21
C VAL A 61 -1.47 3.94 2.55
N ARG A 62 -2.73 3.49 2.70
CA ARG A 62 -3.21 2.76 3.87
C ARG A 62 -3.54 1.33 3.49
N VAL A 63 -3.01 0.37 4.24
CA VAL A 63 -3.33 -1.07 4.14
C VAL A 63 -3.60 -1.58 5.56
N GLY A 64 -4.85 -1.86 5.89
CA GLY A 64 -5.24 -2.17 7.26
C GLY A 64 -4.86 -1.02 8.22
N ALA A 65 -4.08 -1.33 9.25
CA ALA A 65 -3.56 -0.34 10.21
C ALA A 65 -2.28 0.37 9.72
N THR A 66 -1.60 -0.19 8.71
CA THR A 66 -0.34 0.36 8.20
C THR A 66 -0.62 1.56 7.29
N VAL A 67 0.11 2.65 7.52
CA VAL A 67 0.07 3.86 6.71
C VAL A 67 1.49 4.23 6.27
N ARG A 68 1.68 4.52 4.99
CA ARG A 68 2.98 4.89 4.41
C ARG A 68 2.85 6.06 3.46
N LYS A 69 3.76 7.03 3.55
CA LYS A 69 3.96 8.06 2.52
C LYS A 69 4.90 7.49 1.45
N VAL A 70 4.48 7.52 0.19
CA VAL A 70 5.23 6.96 -0.95
C VAL A 70 5.40 8.03 -2.02
N ALA A 71 6.61 8.15 -2.57
CA ALA A 71 6.88 8.99 -3.74
C ALA A 71 6.97 8.09 -4.98
N ILE A 72 6.13 8.37 -5.97
CA ILE A 72 6.14 7.73 -7.29
C ILE A 72 6.93 8.63 -8.24
N ARG A 73 7.88 8.03 -8.96
CA ARG A 73 8.71 8.70 -9.96
C ARG A 73 8.50 8.05 -11.31
#